data_AF-B1V1L0-F1
#
_entry.id   AF-B1V1L0-F1
#
_cell.length_a   1.000
_cell.length_b   1.000
_cell.length_c   1.000
_cell.angle_alpha   90.00
_cell.angle_beta   90.00
_cell.angle_gamma   90.00
#
_symmetry.space_group_name_H-M   'P 1'
#
loop_
_entity.id
_entity.type
_entity.pdbx_description
1 polymer ?
#
loop_
_entity_poly.entity_id
_entity_poly.type
_entity_poly.pdbx_seq_one_letter_code
_entity_poly.pdbx_strand_id
1 'polypeptide(L)'
;MGRRYSLVNKNIIKYNLIWYNIITKGCDYISKHYKPSKHYKPKEFAELLNVSVITLQRWDNDGKLKAFRTPTNRRYYTYEQYLEYTGIHKEKDSRKIVIYTRVSTSNQKDDLKNQVEFLRQYANAKGIIVDEVLEDYGSGLNYNRKKWNRLIDSCMTNEISTIIITHKDRFIRFGYDWFENFLAKFNVEIIVVNNESLSPQEELVQDIISILHIFSCRIYGLRKYKKKIREDKEVEKSIQDRN
;
A
#
# COMPACT_ATOMS: atom_id res chain seq x y z
N MET A 1 32.68 -24.11 -10.97
CA MET A 1 31.88 -23.23 -10.08
C MET A 1 31.43 -21.90 -10.74
N GLY A 2 31.36 -21.81 -12.09
CA GLY A 2 31.07 -20.54 -12.80
C GLY A 2 29.62 -20.27 -13.23
N ARG A 3 28.69 -21.23 -13.08
CA ARG A 3 27.30 -21.07 -13.57
C ARG A 3 26.32 -20.41 -12.59
N ARG A 4 26.67 -20.27 -11.30
CA ARG A 4 25.77 -19.69 -10.28
C ARG A 4 25.92 -18.17 -10.12
N TYR A 5 27.07 -17.59 -10.47
CA TYR A 5 27.29 -16.15 -10.40
C TYR A 5 26.66 -15.37 -11.57
N SER A 6 26.43 -15.99 -12.73
CA SER A 6 25.79 -15.31 -13.87
C SER A 6 24.27 -15.14 -13.73
N LEU A 7 23.61 -15.98 -12.93
CA LEU A 7 22.16 -15.91 -12.69
C LEU A 7 21.78 -14.77 -11.72
N VAL A 8 22.63 -14.47 -10.74
CA VAL A 8 22.41 -13.37 -9.80
C VAL A 8 22.49 -12.01 -10.51
N ASN A 9 23.44 -11.86 -11.45
CA ASN A 9 23.58 -10.63 -12.21
C ASN A 9 22.46 -10.39 -13.24
N LYS A 10 21.95 -11.45 -13.89
CA LYS A 10 20.81 -11.33 -14.81
C LYS A 10 19.52 -10.89 -14.10
N ASN A 11 19.31 -11.34 -12.86
CA ASN A 11 18.16 -10.92 -12.07
C ASN A 11 18.25 -9.44 -11.67
N ILE A 12 19.41 -8.97 -11.20
CA ILE A 12 19.62 -7.56 -10.80
C ILE A 12 19.38 -6.60 -11.98
N ILE A 13 19.84 -6.95 -13.18
CA ILE A 13 19.63 -6.13 -14.39
C ILE A 13 18.15 -6.11 -14.79
N LYS A 14 17.43 -7.23 -14.65
CA LYS A 14 16.00 -7.32 -14.94
C LYS A 14 15.15 -6.51 -13.95
N TYR A 15 15.50 -6.54 -12.66
CA TYR A 15 14.90 -5.65 -11.67
C TYR A 15 15.15 -4.19 -12.05
N ASN A 16 16.40 -3.78 -12.33
CA ASN A 16 16.71 -2.40 -12.69
C ASN A 16 15.96 -1.88 -13.94
N LEU A 17 15.74 -2.72 -14.95
CA LEU A 17 14.97 -2.31 -16.15
C LEU A 17 13.46 -2.14 -15.88
N ILE A 18 12.89 -2.97 -15.00
CA ILE A 18 11.49 -2.86 -14.57
C ILE A 18 11.33 -1.60 -13.70
N TRP A 19 12.26 -1.38 -12.77
CA TRP A 19 12.31 -0.18 -11.92
C TRP A 19 12.46 1.11 -12.73
N TYR A 20 13.32 1.15 -13.76
CA TYR A 20 13.50 2.33 -14.62
C TYR A 20 12.25 2.67 -15.44
N ASN A 21 11.52 1.66 -15.94
CA ASN A 21 10.28 1.87 -16.68
C ASN A 21 9.10 2.31 -15.81
N ILE A 22 9.09 1.93 -14.52
CA ILE A 22 8.04 2.33 -13.56
C ILE A 22 8.23 3.80 -13.13
N ILE A 23 9.47 4.22 -12.89
CA ILE A 23 9.80 5.59 -12.47
C ILE A 23 9.50 6.60 -13.59
N THR A 24 9.85 6.26 -14.84
CA THR A 24 9.63 7.16 -15.99
C THR A 24 8.15 7.35 -16.32
N LYS A 25 7.33 6.29 -16.24
CA LYS A 25 5.87 6.39 -16.50
C LYS A 25 5.08 7.06 -15.38
N GLY A 26 5.54 6.98 -14.12
CA GLY A 26 4.85 7.57 -12.97
C GLY A 26 5.00 9.09 -12.88
N CYS A 27 6.12 9.66 -13.34
CA CYS A 27 6.38 11.10 -13.27
C CYS A 27 5.45 11.93 -14.17
N ASP A 28 5.09 11.40 -15.34
CA ASP A 28 4.21 12.08 -16.31
C ASP A 28 2.72 12.11 -15.88
N TYR A 29 2.32 11.22 -14.97
CA TYR A 29 0.94 11.14 -14.47
C TYR A 29 0.66 12.14 -13.35
N ILE A 30 1.63 12.39 -12.48
CA ILE A 30 1.50 13.24 -11.28
C ILE A 30 1.21 14.71 -11.63
N SER A 31 1.75 15.22 -12.75
CA SER A 31 1.49 16.62 -13.17
C SER A 31 0.07 16.82 -13.74
N LYS A 32 -0.61 15.76 -14.17
CA LYS A 32 -1.93 15.84 -14.83
C LYS A 32 -3.12 15.81 -13.88
N HIS A 33 -2.97 15.33 -12.63
CA HIS A 33 -4.13 14.91 -11.82
C HIS A 33 -4.30 15.59 -10.45
N TYR A 34 -3.41 16.49 -10.02
CA TYR A 34 -3.63 17.29 -8.81
C TYR A 34 -4.50 18.52 -9.10
N LYS A 35 -5.76 18.56 -8.62
CA LYS A 35 -6.63 19.75 -8.66
C LYS A 35 -6.99 20.19 -7.23
N PRO A 36 -6.67 21.43 -6.81
CA PRO A 36 -7.10 21.97 -5.51
C PRO A 36 -8.64 22.13 -5.45
N SER A 37 -9.21 22.12 -4.24
CA SER A 37 -10.64 22.30 -3.96
C SER A 37 -11.13 23.66 -4.45
N LYS A 38 -11.57 23.71 -5.70
CA LYS A 38 -12.01 24.93 -6.38
C LYS A 38 -13.46 25.27 -5.98
N HIS A 39 -13.67 26.44 -5.42
CA HIS A 39 -15.00 27.03 -5.25
C HIS A 39 -15.41 27.77 -6.53
N TYR A 40 -16.65 27.56 -6.97
CA TYR A 40 -17.20 28.18 -8.17
C TYR A 40 -18.18 29.28 -7.83
N LYS A 41 -18.04 30.42 -8.50
CA LYS A 41 -19.07 31.46 -8.49
C LYS A 41 -20.30 30.99 -9.28
N PRO A 42 -21.50 31.54 -9.02
CA PRO A 42 -22.71 31.13 -9.71
C PRO A 42 -22.61 31.19 -11.24
N LYS A 43 -21.87 32.16 -11.79
CA LYS A 43 -21.63 32.26 -13.23
C LYS A 43 -20.82 31.08 -13.77
N GLU A 44 -19.69 30.79 -13.13
CA GLU A 44 -18.79 29.69 -13.54
C GLU A 44 -19.46 28.32 -13.40
N PHE A 45 -20.28 28.15 -12.36
CA PHE A 45 -21.01 26.90 -12.13
C PHE A 45 -22.18 26.71 -13.10
N ALA A 46 -22.85 27.80 -13.48
CA ALA A 46 -23.90 27.78 -14.49
C ALA A 46 -23.33 27.43 -15.88
N GLU A 47 -22.15 27.96 -16.22
CA GLU A 47 -21.41 27.57 -17.43
C GLU A 47 -21.04 26.08 -17.43
N LEU A 48 -20.60 25.54 -16.29
CA LEU A 48 -20.31 24.10 -16.11
C LEU A 48 -21.53 23.20 -16.36
N LEU A 49 -22.70 23.60 -15.87
CA LEU A 49 -23.95 22.85 -16.03
C LEU A 49 -24.67 23.17 -17.35
N ASN A 50 -24.12 24.07 -18.16
CA ASN A 50 -24.73 24.59 -19.38
C ASN A 50 -26.16 25.13 -19.15
N VAL A 51 -26.35 25.91 -18.08
CA VAL A 51 -27.61 26.58 -17.73
C VAL A 51 -27.41 28.06 -17.48
N SER A 52 -28.51 28.81 -17.41
CA SER A 52 -28.45 30.22 -17.01
C SER A 52 -28.22 30.37 -15.50
N VAL A 53 -27.58 31.47 -15.09
CA VAL A 53 -27.41 31.80 -13.66
C VAL A 53 -28.76 31.94 -12.94
N ILE A 54 -29.78 32.43 -13.65
CA ILE A 54 -31.15 32.57 -13.11
C ILE A 54 -31.74 31.19 -12.81
N THR A 55 -31.56 30.22 -13.71
CA THR A 55 -31.98 28.83 -13.50
C THR A 55 -31.32 28.24 -12.28
N LEU A 56 -30.01 28.45 -12.12
CA LEU A 56 -29.25 27.98 -10.97
C LEU A 56 -29.73 28.61 -9.65
N GLN A 57 -30.10 29.89 -9.65
CA GLN A 57 -30.67 30.58 -8.49
C GLN A 57 -32.08 30.09 -8.13
N ARG A 58 -32.90 29.76 -9.13
CA ARG A 58 -34.22 29.14 -8.91
C ARG A 58 -34.06 27.78 -8.24
N TRP A 59 -33.14 26.94 -8.71
CA TRP A 59 -32.87 25.63 -8.10
C TRP A 59 -32.39 25.70 -6.65
N ASP A 60 -31.65 26.75 -6.28
CA ASP A 60 -31.28 27.01 -4.89
C ASP A 60 -32.50 27.36 -4.02
N ASN A 61 -33.41 28.20 -4.54
CA ASN A 61 -34.63 28.58 -3.83
C ASN A 61 -35.64 27.42 -3.72
N ASP A 62 -35.77 26.62 -4.79
CA ASP A 62 -36.67 25.46 -4.87
C ASP A 62 -36.10 24.22 -4.15
N GLY A 63 -34.87 24.30 -3.65
CA GLY A 63 -34.18 23.21 -2.95
C GLY A 63 -33.62 22.10 -3.84
N LYS A 64 -33.73 22.23 -5.18
CA LYS A 64 -33.23 21.23 -6.15
C LYS A 64 -31.70 21.14 -6.20
N LEU A 65 -31.00 22.27 -6.07
CA LEU A 65 -29.53 22.32 -5.94
C LEU A 65 -29.17 23.50 -5.04
N LYS A 66 -28.96 23.22 -3.76
CA LYS A 66 -28.79 24.25 -2.73
C LYS A 66 -27.40 24.85 -2.76
N ALA A 67 -27.29 26.18 -2.83
CA ALA A 67 -26.00 26.86 -2.83
C ALA A 67 -25.40 26.93 -1.43
N PHE A 68 -24.08 26.75 -1.33
CA PHE A 68 -23.37 27.14 -0.12
C PHE A 68 -23.26 28.66 -0.02
N ARG A 69 -23.13 29.15 1.22
CA ARG A 69 -23.10 30.58 1.53
C ARG A 69 -21.84 30.94 2.30
N THR A 70 -21.17 32.01 1.87
CA THR A 70 -20.12 32.64 2.68
C THR A 70 -20.74 33.32 3.91
N PRO A 71 -19.95 33.73 4.91
CA PRO A 71 -20.45 34.55 6.02
C PRO A 71 -21.16 35.84 5.56
N THR A 72 -20.79 36.37 4.39
CA THR A 72 -21.45 37.52 3.73
C THR A 72 -22.66 37.12 2.87
N ASN A 73 -23.21 35.92 3.06
CA ASN A 73 -24.36 35.35 2.34
C ASN A 73 -24.22 35.25 0.80
N ARG A 74 -23.00 35.23 0.27
CA ARG A 74 -22.76 35.06 -1.17
C ARG A 74 -22.83 33.59 -1.56
N ARG A 75 -23.52 33.29 -2.66
CA ARG A 75 -23.64 31.93 -3.23
C ARG A 75 -22.30 31.46 -3.79
N TYR A 76 -21.92 30.24 -3.46
CA TYR A 76 -20.86 29.50 -4.14
C TYR A 76 -21.22 28.03 -4.23
N TYR A 77 -20.58 27.35 -5.17
CA TYR A 77 -20.79 25.93 -5.43
C TYR A 77 -19.46 25.18 -5.45
N THR A 78 -19.49 23.88 -5.18
CA THR A 78 -18.31 23.01 -5.25
C THR A 78 -18.40 22.06 -6.43
N TYR A 79 -17.26 21.53 -6.86
CA TYR A 79 -17.25 20.49 -7.89
C TYR A 79 -18.03 19.22 -7.47
N GLU A 80 -18.08 18.92 -6.17
CA GLU A 80 -18.85 17.79 -5.63
C GLU A 80 -20.36 17.95 -5.89
N GLN A 81 -20.90 19.17 -5.76
CA GLN A 81 -22.32 19.43 -6.09
C GLN A 81 -22.62 19.26 -7.58
N TYR A 82 -21.65 19.57 -8.45
CA TYR A 82 -21.79 19.32 -9.89
C TYR A 82 -21.87 17.82 -10.17
N LEU A 83 -20.99 17.02 -9.56
CA LEU A 83 -20.97 15.56 -9.68
C LEU A 83 -22.27 14.94 -9.19
N GLU A 84 -22.74 15.35 -8.01
CA GLU A 84 -24.01 14.90 -7.43
C GLU A 84 -25.21 15.22 -8.34
N TYR A 85 -25.29 16.45 -8.85
CA TYR A 85 -26.40 16.88 -9.71
C TYR A 85 -26.40 16.24 -11.10
N THR A 86 -25.23 16.06 -11.70
CA THR A 86 -25.12 15.44 -13.04
C THR A 86 -25.32 13.94 -13.02
N GLY A 87 -25.48 13.32 -11.83
CA GLY A 87 -25.53 11.87 -11.68
C GLY A 87 -24.20 11.18 -12.00
N ILE A 88 -23.16 11.97 -12.31
CA ILE A 88 -21.77 11.53 -12.35
C ILE A 88 -21.33 11.48 -10.89
N HIS A 89 -21.86 10.51 -10.14
CA HIS A 89 -21.17 10.09 -8.93
C HIS A 89 -19.70 9.90 -9.32
N LYS A 90 -18.74 10.43 -8.53
CA LYS A 90 -17.33 10.01 -8.57
C LYS A 90 -17.38 8.54 -8.95
N GLU A 91 -16.90 8.15 -10.13
CA GLU A 91 -16.96 6.76 -10.57
C GLU A 91 -16.67 5.94 -9.35
N LYS A 92 -17.70 5.26 -8.83
CA LYS A 92 -17.64 4.66 -7.50
C LYS A 92 -16.47 3.74 -7.62
N ASP A 93 -15.37 4.08 -6.96
CA ASP A 93 -14.07 3.54 -7.29
C ASP A 93 -14.23 2.03 -7.38
N SER A 94 -14.24 1.50 -8.61
CA SER A 94 -14.71 0.12 -8.86
C SER A 94 -13.70 -0.88 -8.33
N ARG A 95 -12.57 -0.36 -7.85
CA ARG A 95 -11.51 -1.04 -7.16
C ARG A 95 -11.97 -1.51 -5.80
N LYS A 96 -11.55 -2.73 -5.49
CA LYS A 96 -11.94 -3.50 -4.33
C LYS A 96 -11.37 -2.92 -3.04
N ILE A 97 -12.14 -3.06 -1.98
CA ILE A 97 -11.69 -2.87 -0.60
C ILE A 97 -11.41 -4.25 0.00
N VAL A 98 -10.18 -4.45 0.46
CA VAL A 98 -9.68 -5.75 0.88
C VAL A 98 -9.27 -5.71 2.35
N ILE A 99 -9.73 -6.68 3.13
CA ILE A 99 -9.15 -6.94 4.47
C ILE A 99 -7.96 -7.88 4.29
N TYR A 100 -6.81 -7.51 4.87
CA TYR A 100 -5.65 -8.40 4.95
C TYR A 100 -5.34 -8.79 6.40
N THR A 101 -5.29 -10.08 6.66
CA THR A 101 -4.98 -10.63 7.98
C THR A 101 -3.88 -11.69 7.90
N ARG A 102 -3.11 -11.80 8.97
CA ARG A 102 -1.99 -12.72 9.06
C ARG A 102 -1.78 -13.21 10.48
N VAL A 103 -1.36 -14.47 10.57
CA VAL A 103 -0.76 -15.05 11.78
C VAL A 103 0.51 -15.80 11.40
N SER A 104 1.44 -15.98 12.34
CA SER A 104 2.71 -16.65 12.03
C SER A 104 2.59 -18.16 11.86
N THR A 105 1.64 -18.79 12.55
CA THR A 105 1.45 -20.25 12.52
C THR A 105 -0.01 -20.62 12.31
N SER A 106 -0.25 -21.79 11.70
CA SER A 106 -1.60 -22.34 11.53
C SER A 106 -2.31 -22.66 12.85
N ASN A 107 -1.56 -22.79 13.95
CA ASN A 107 -2.11 -23.03 15.27
C ASN A 107 -2.84 -21.79 15.83
N GLN A 108 -2.58 -20.62 15.28
CA GLN A 108 -3.22 -19.34 15.63
C GLN A 108 -4.46 -19.06 14.76
N LYS A 109 -5.16 -20.11 14.30
CA LYS A 109 -6.30 -19.96 13.37
C LYS A 109 -7.48 -19.19 14.00
N ASP A 110 -7.69 -19.36 15.30
CA ASP A 110 -8.78 -18.66 15.98
C ASP A 110 -8.46 -17.17 16.16
N ASP A 111 -7.19 -16.80 16.42
CA ASP A 111 -6.74 -15.41 16.39
C ASP A 111 -6.96 -14.77 15.02
N LEU A 112 -6.69 -15.52 13.94
CA LEU A 112 -6.92 -15.05 12.58
C LEU A 112 -8.40 -14.75 12.33
N LYS A 113 -9.31 -15.64 12.77
CA LYS A 113 -10.76 -15.43 12.67
C LYS A 113 -11.20 -14.21 13.48
N ASN A 114 -10.70 -14.07 14.71
CA ASN A 114 -11.00 -12.93 15.57
C ASN A 114 -10.55 -11.62 14.92
N GLN A 115 -9.38 -11.59 14.27
CA GLN A 115 -8.92 -10.44 13.49
C GLN A 115 -9.85 -10.13 12.32
N VAL A 116 -10.26 -11.13 11.54
CA VAL A 116 -11.18 -10.93 10.41
C VAL A 116 -12.52 -10.38 10.90
N GLU A 117 -13.09 -10.96 11.95
CA GLU A 117 -14.38 -10.54 12.50
C GLU A 117 -14.32 -9.10 13.03
N PHE A 118 -13.27 -8.76 13.78
CA PHE A 118 -13.04 -7.41 14.28
C PHE A 118 -12.93 -6.38 13.14
N LEU A 119 -12.17 -6.70 12.08
CA LEU A 119 -12.04 -5.80 10.93
C LEU A 119 -13.33 -5.67 10.12
N ARG A 120 -14.13 -6.74 10.02
CA ARG A 120 -15.45 -6.68 9.39
C ARG A 120 -16.41 -5.80 10.17
N GLN A 121 -16.42 -5.92 11.50
CA GLN A 121 -17.24 -5.08 12.37
C GLN A 121 -16.83 -3.60 12.26
N TYR A 122 -15.53 -3.32 12.25
CA TYR A 122 -15.01 -1.98 12.01
C TYR A 122 -15.47 -1.42 10.65
N ALA A 123 -15.33 -2.20 9.58
CA ALA A 123 -15.75 -1.79 8.24
C ALA A 123 -17.26 -1.50 8.18
N ASN A 124 -18.08 -2.41 8.72
CA ASN A 124 -19.53 -2.24 8.80
C ASN A 124 -19.93 -0.98 9.58
N ALA A 125 -19.29 -0.72 10.72
CA ALA A 125 -19.55 0.48 11.53
C ALA A 125 -19.17 1.78 10.81
N LYS A 126 -18.21 1.73 9.89
CA LYS A 126 -17.80 2.86 9.03
C LYS A 126 -18.60 2.95 7.72
N GLY A 127 -19.52 2.03 7.46
CA GLY A 127 -20.26 1.96 6.20
C GLY A 127 -19.38 1.54 5.00
N ILE A 128 -18.25 0.90 5.26
CA ILE A 128 -17.32 0.39 4.25
C ILE A 128 -17.75 -1.02 3.85
N ILE A 129 -17.96 -1.23 2.55
CA ILE A 129 -18.26 -2.55 2.00
C ILE A 129 -16.94 -3.23 1.66
N VAL A 130 -16.69 -4.40 2.25
CA VAL A 130 -15.47 -5.19 2.00
C VAL A 130 -15.75 -6.24 0.93
N ASP A 131 -14.96 -6.22 -0.14
CA ASP A 131 -15.11 -7.12 -1.29
C ASP A 131 -14.40 -8.46 -1.09
N GLU A 132 -13.20 -8.44 -0.51
CA GLU A 132 -12.37 -9.64 -0.35
C GLU A 132 -11.66 -9.65 1.01
N VAL A 133 -11.48 -10.85 1.56
CA VAL A 133 -10.66 -11.08 2.77
C VAL A 133 -9.52 -12.02 2.41
N LEU A 134 -8.30 -11.55 2.64
CA LEU A 134 -7.08 -12.29 2.40
C LEU A 134 -6.43 -12.69 3.73
N GLU A 135 -6.15 -13.99 3.84
CA GLU A 135 -5.66 -14.64 5.06
C GLU A 135 -4.36 -15.39 4.76
N ASP A 136 -3.24 -14.96 5.34
CA ASP A 136 -1.95 -15.66 5.20
C ASP A 136 -1.48 -16.29 6.52
N TYR A 137 -0.75 -17.38 6.38
CA TYR A 137 0.00 -18.02 7.46
C TYR A 137 1.50 -17.86 7.18
N GLY A 138 2.23 -17.34 8.17
CA GLY A 138 3.68 -17.19 8.11
C GLY A 138 4.18 -15.90 8.76
N SER A 139 5.49 -15.88 9.05
CA SER A 139 6.18 -14.73 9.64
C SER A 139 6.02 -13.45 8.81
N GLY A 140 5.95 -12.30 9.48
CA GLY A 140 5.98 -10.99 8.85
C GLY A 140 7.30 -10.67 8.14
N LEU A 141 8.34 -11.49 8.35
CA LEU A 141 9.62 -11.45 7.63
C LEU A 141 9.59 -12.23 6.31
N ASN A 142 8.52 -12.99 6.03
CA ASN A 142 8.40 -13.74 4.78
C ASN A 142 7.77 -12.87 3.68
N TYR A 143 8.58 -12.40 2.74
CA TYR A 143 8.13 -11.60 1.58
C TYR A 143 7.56 -12.47 0.45
N ASN A 144 7.65 -13.80 0.53
CA ASN A 144 7.14 -14.74 -0.48
C ASN A 144 5.74 -15.30 -0.11
N ARG A 145 4.99 -14.60 0.75
CA ARG A 145 3.61 -14.96 1.10
C ARG A 145 2.72 -14.85 -0.13
N LYS A 146 2.00 -15.94 -0.45
CA LYS A 146 1.26 -16.05 -1.71
C LYS A 146 0.13 -15.03 -1.83
N LYS A 147 -0.72 -14.89 -0.81
CA LYS A 147 -1.87 -13.96 -0.88
C LYS A 147 -1.40 -12.52 -0.72
N TRP A 148 -0.40 -12.25 0.11
CA TRP A 148 0.22 -10.93 0.21
C TRP A 148 0.83 -10.47 -1.12
N ASN A 149 1.58 -11.31 -1.84
CA ASN A 149 2.10 -10.92 -3.16
C ASN A 149 0.98 -10.70 -4.18
N ARG A 150 -0.06 -11.55 -4.17
CA ARG A 150 -1.26 -11.31 -5.00
C ARG A 150 -1.94 -9.98 -4.66
N LEU A 151 -2.03 -9.62 -3.38
CA LEU A 151 -2.57 -8.33 -2.93
C LEU A 151 -1.76 -7.17 -3.52
N ILE A 152 -0.43 -7.24 -3.41
CA ILE A 152 0.47 -6.22 -3.97
C ILE A 152 0.32 -6.13 -5.50
N ASP A 153 0.28 -7.26 -6.20
CA ASP A 153 0.09 -7.29 -7.65
C ASP A 153 -1.25 -6.65 -8.05
N SER A 154 -2.34 -6.97 -7.37
CA SER A 154 -3.66 -6.35 -7.60
C SER A 154 -3.68 -4.85 -7.27
N CYS A 155 -2.86 -4.38 -6.33
CA CYS A 155 -2.67 -2.95 -6.11
C CYS A 155 -1.95 -2.28 -7.29
N MET A 156 -0.93 -2.93 -7.84
CA MET A 156 -0.18 -2.42 -9.00
C MET A 156 -1.00 -2.43 -10.29
N THR A 157 -1.94 -3.37 -10.44
CA THR A 157 -2.90 -3.40 -11.57
C THR A 157 -4.09 -2.45 -11.36
N ASN A 158 -4.09 -1.68 -10.27
CA ASN A 158 -5.13 -0.72 -9.91
C ASN A 158 -6.50 -1.37 -9.74
N GLU A 159 -6.55 -2.58 -9.18
CA GLU A 159 -7.79 -3.31 -8.86
C GLU A 159 -8.27 -3.06 -7.42
N ILE A 160 -7.41 -2.52 -6.56
CA ILE A 160 -7.65 -2.35 -5.13
C ILE A 160 -7.55 -0.87 -4.79
N SER A 161 -8.52 -0.36 -4.03
CA SER A 161 -8.56 1.03 -3.55
C SER A 161 -8.08 1.14 -2.11
N THR A 162 -8.44 0.18 -1.27
CA THR A 162 -8.18 0.24 0.16
C THR A 162 -7.81 -1.14 0.71
N ILE A 163 -6.80 -1.16 1.59
CA ILE A 163 -6.39 -2.32 2.35
C ILE A 163 -6.66 -2.04 3.83
N ILE A 164 -7.42 -2.90 4.49
CA ILE A 164 -7.70 -2.78 5.92
C ILE A 164 -6.90 -3.83 6.67
N ILE A 165 -6.12 -3.38 7.67
CA ILE A 165 -5.29 -4.24 8.52
C ILE A 165 -5.48 -3.90 9.99
N THR A 166 -5.24 -4.88 10.87
CA THR A 166 -5.28 -4.67 12.33
C THR A 166 -4.08 -3.85 12.81
N HIS A 167 -2.87 -4.21 12.38
CA HIS A 167 -1.61 -3.55 12.75
C HIS A 167 -0.62 -3.54 11.58
N LYS A 168 0.31 -2.58 11.60
CA LYS A 168 1.39 -2.45 10.59
C LYS A 168 2.19 -3.75 10.42
N ASP A 169 2.45 -4.45 11.52
CA ASP A 169 3.25 -5.67 11.55
C ASP A 169 2.52 -6.88 10.95
N ARG A 170 1.19 -6.86 10.87
CA ARG A 170 0.40 -7.88 10.15
C ARG A 170 0.61 -7.79 8.66
N PHE A 171 0.76 -6.59 8.13
CA PHE A 171 1.13 -6.37 6.76
C PHE A 171 2.57 -6.81 6.50
N ILE A 172 3.54 -6.26 7.25
CA ILE A 172 4.96 -6.58 7.10
C ILE A 172 5.76 -6.24 8.36
N ARG A 173 6.79 -7.04 8.69
CA ARG A 173 7.58 -6.81 9.91
C ARG A 173 8.47 -5.56 9.80
N PHE A 174 9.07 -5.33 8.64
CA PHE A 174 9.95 -4.19 8.40
C PHE A 174 9.65 -3.52 7.05
N GLY A 175 9.81 -2.20 7.03
CA GLY A 175 9.60 -1.39 5.82
C GLY A 175 8.15 -1.04 5.54
N TYR A 176 7.26 -1.11 6.54
CA TYR A 176 5.84 -0.74 6.38
C TYR A 176 5.69 0.64 5.74
N ASP A 177 6.36 1.66 6.28
CA ASP A 177 6.22 3.04 5.78
C ASP A 177 6.68 3.16 4.31
N TRP A 178 7.63 2.34 3.88
CA TRP A 178 8.02 2.28 2.47
C TRP A 178 6.91 1.69 1.60
N PHE A 179 6.27 0.59 2.04
CA PHE A 179 5.14 -0.02 1.32
C PHE A 179 3.91 0.87 1.30
N GLU A 180 3.61 1.56 2.40
CA GLU A 180 2.52 2.54 2.47
C GLU A 180 2.74 3.66 1.46
N ASN A 181 3.93 4.27 1.46
CA ASN A 181 4.28 5.30 0.48
C ASN A 181 4.32 4.77 -0.96
N PHE A 182 4.70 3.50 -1.16
CA PHE A 182 4.70 2.87 -2.46
C PHE A 182 3.27 2.65 -2.98
N LEU A 183 2.38 2.10 -2.15
CA LEU A 183 0.99 1.82 -2.48
C LEU A 183 0.15 3.10 -2.63
N ALA A 184 0.46 4.15 -1.88
CA ALA A 184 -0.14 5.47 -2.05
C ALA A 184 0.06 6.03 -3.47
N LYS A 185 1.16 5.68 -4.16
CA LYS A 185 1.40 6.06 -5.57
C LYS A 185 0.45 5.40 -6.56
N PHE A 186 -0.18 4.30 -6.17
CA PHE A 186 -1.22 3.60 -6.94
C PHE A 186 -2.62 3.95 -6.42
N ASN A 187 -2.75 5.07 -5.69
CA ASN A 187 -4.00 5.49 -5.07
C ASN A 187 -4.60 4.40 -4.16
N VAL A 188 -3.74 3.60 -3.51
CA VAL A 188 -4.15 2.60 -2.53
C VAL A 188 -3.93 3.14 -1.13
N GLU A 189 -4.99 3.18 -0.34
CA GLU A 189 -4.95 3.58 1.06
C GLU A 189 -4.83 2.36 1.97
N ILE A 190 -3.98 2.41 2.99
CA ILE A 190 -3.90 1.37 4.02
C ILE A 190 -4.51 1.91 5.31
N ILE A 191 -5.61 1.30 5.75
CA ILE A 191 -6.30 1.64 6.99
C ILE A 191 -5.81 0.70 8.09
N VAL A 192 -5.15 1.26 9.11
CA VAL A 192 -4.71 0.52 10.30
C VAL A 192 -5.69 0.76 11.43
N VAL A 193 -6.38 -0.30 11.88
CA VAL A 193 -7.45 -0.19 12.89
C VAL A 193 -6.92 -0.20 14.33
N ASN A 194 -5.64 -0.58 14.51
CA ASN A 194 -4.87 -0.54 15.75
C ASN A 194 -5.62 -1.11 16.97
N ASN A 195 -5.55 -2.43 17.16
CA ASN A 195 -6.11 -3.10 18.33
C ASN A 195 -5.00 -3.75 19.16
N GLU A 196 -4.48 -3.05 20.17
CA GLU A 196 -3.31 -3.44 20.99
C GLU A 196 -3.33 -4.89 21.50
N SER A 197 -4.51 -5.49 21.65
CA SER A 197 -4.68 -6.87 22.13
C SER A 197 -4.26 -7.98 21.16
N LEU A 198 -3.98 -7.68 19.88
CA LEU A 198 -3.81 -8.68 18.81
C LEU A 198 -2.39 -8.79 18.24
N SER A 199 -1.38 -8.14 18.80
CA SER A 199 0.05 -8.36 18.42
C SER A 199 0.71 -9.36 19.40
N PRO A 200 1.03 -10.60 18.99
CA PRO A 200 1.52 -11.64 19.88
C PRO A 200 3.01 -11.38 20.12
N GLN A 201 3.38 -11.15 21.37
CA GLN A 201 4.77 -10.95 21.79
C GLN A 201 5.66 -12.14 21.38
N GLU A 202 5.13 -13.35 21.43
CA GLU A 202 5.80 -14.58 20.99
C GLU A 202 6.24 -14.51 19.53
N GLU A 203 5.42 -13.89 18.67
CA GLU A 203 5.72 -13.75 17.24
C GLU A 203 6.95 -12.86 17.00
N LEU A 204 7.04 -11.77 17.77
CA LEU A 204 8.18 -10.86 17.72
C LEU A 204 9.47 -11.55 18.19
N VAL A 205 9.39 -12.34 19.27
CA VAL A 205 10.55 -13.10 19.78
C VAL A 205 11.04 -14.11 18.75
N GLN A 206 10.13 -14.86 18.12
CA GLN A 206 10.49 -15.82 17.07
C GLN A 206 11.12 -15.14 15.85
N ASP A 207 10.63 -13.97 15.45
CA ASP A 207 11.22 -13.19 14.38
C ASP A 207 12.63 -12.70 14.74
N ILE A 208 12.87 -12.26 15.98
CA ILE A 208 14.22 -11.89 16.46
C ILE A 208 15.16 -13.11 16.45
N ILE A 209 14.72 -14.26 16.96
CA ILE A 209 15.52 -15.50 16.93
C ILE A 209 15.87 -15.88 15.49
N SER A 210 14.92 -15.76 14.57
CA SER A 210 15.14 -16.05 13.15
C SER A 210 16.20 -15.13 12.54
N ILE A 211 16.14 -13.83 12.84
CA ILE A 211 17.12 -12.84 12.40
C ILE A 211 18.50 -13.16 12.98
N LEU A 212 18.60 -13.41 14.28
CA LEU A 212 19.85 -13.76 14.96
C LEU A 212 20.46 -15.04 14.37
N HIS A 213 19.64 -16.04 14.08
CA HIS A 213 20.08 -17.28 13.45
C HIS A 213 20.63 -17.03 12.03
N ILE A 214 19.97 -16.23 11.21
CA ILE A 214 20.47 -15.86 9.87
C ILE A 214 21.83 -15.16 9.98
N PHE A 215 21.98 -14.22 10.91
CA PHE A 215 23.25 -13.54 11.13
C PHE A 215 24.34 -14.46 11.67
N SER A 216 24.03 -15.36 12.60
CA SER A 216 25.00 -16.29 13.18
C SER A 216 25.52 -17.28 12.12
N CYS A 217 24.64 -17.82 11.27
CA CYS A 217 25.04 -18.65 10.12
C CYS A 217 25.95 -17.88 9.15
N ARG A 218 25.65 -16.61 8.88
CA ARG A 218 26.45 -15.78 7.98
C ARG A 218 27.83 -15.49 8.57
N ILE A 219 27.93 -15.16 9.86
CA ILE A 219 29.19 -14.96 10.57
C ILE A 219 30.01 -16.26 10.59
N TYR A 220 29.37 -17.40 10.87
CA TYR A 220 30.04 -18.69 10.85
C TYR A 220 30.57 -19.03 9.45
N GLY A 221 29.75 -18.79 8.42
CA GLY A 221 30.15 -18.92 7.02
C GLY A 221 31.39 -18.06 6.73
N LEU A 222 31.37 -16.79 7.09
CA LEU A 222 32.52 -15.87 6.93
C LEU A 222 33.77 -16.35 7.66
N ARG A 223 33.65 -16.87 8.89
CA ARG A 223 34.79 -17.47 9.62
C ARG A 223 35.35 -18.69 8.91
N LYS A 224 34.49 -19.57 8.38
CA LYS A 224 34.90 -20.74 7.59
C LYS A 224 35.58 -20.35 6.28
N TYR A 225 35.05 -19.34 5.57
CA TYR A 225 35.69 -18.79 4.37
C TYR A 225 37.04 -18.16 4.69
N LYS A 226 37.14 -17.34 5.74
CA LYS A 226 38.40 -16.73 6.18
C LYS A 226 39.45 -17.76 6.58
N LYS A 227 39.04 -18.84 7.26
CA LYS A 227 39.91 -19.98 7.59
C LYS A 227 40.40 -20.69 6.33
N LYS A 228 39.51 -21.00 5.38
CA LYS A 228 39.91 -21.60 4.09
C LYS A 228 40.86 -20.72 3.29
N ILE A 229 40.65 -19.41 3.26
CA ILE A 229 41.54 -18.46 2.56
C ILE A 229 42.94 -18.41 3.20
N ARG A 230 43.04 -18.55 4.53
CA ARG A 230 44.34 -18.66 5.23
C ARG A 230 45.02 -20.01 5.05
N GLU A 231 44.26 -21.08 4.88
CA GLU A 231 44.82 -22.43 4.69
C GLU A 231 45.24 -22.69 3.23
N ASP A 232 44.72 -21.89 2.30
CA ASP A 232 45.02 -21.96 0.87
C ASP A 232 46.24 -21.09 0.51
N LYS A 233 47.41 -21.74 0.44
CA LYS A 233 48.73 -21.10 0.27
C LYS A 233 48.87 -20.27 -1.00
N GLU A 234 48.12 -20.57 -2.07
CA GLU A 234 48.13 -19.80 -3.32
C GLU A 234 47.39 -18.47 -3.17
N VAL A 235 46.23 -18.50 -2.48
CA VAL A 235 45.42 -17.32 -2.24
C VAL A 235 46.09 -16.42 -1.20
N GLU A 236 46.70 -16.98 -0.16
CA GLU A 236 47.40 -16.22 0.89
C GLU A 236 48.60 -15.44 0.32
N LYS A 237 49.40 -16.05 -0.57
CA LYS A 237 50.48 -15.35 -1.28
C LYS A 237 49.98 -14.20 -2.15
N SER A 238 48.89 -14.42 -2.91
CA SER A 238 48.29 -13.38 -3.77
C SER A 238 47.72 -12.17 -3.01
N ILE A 239 47.45 -12.32 -1.70
CA ILE A 239 46.99 -11.25 -0.81
C ILE A 239 48.19 -10.53 -0.16
N GLN A 240 49.29 -11.24 0.12
CA GLN A 240 50.53 -10.66 0.64
C GLN A 240 51.27 -9.83 -0.41
N ASP A 241 51.22 -10.23 -1.68
CA ASP A 241 51.88 -9.53 -2.80
C ASP A 241 51.14 -8.25 -3.26
N ARG A 242 49.99 -7.92 -2.65
CA ARG A 242 49.17 -6.73 -2.97
C ARG A 242 49.29 -5.59 -1.95
N ASN A 243 50.13 -5.74 -0.93
CA ASN A 243 50.42 -4.70 0.07
C ASN A 243 51.83 -4.14 -0.11
#